data_AF-A0A4P7AIY3-F1
#
_entry.id   AF-A0A4P7AIY3-F1
#
_cell.length_a   1.000
_cell.length_b   1.000
_cell.length_c   1.000
_cell.angle_alpha   90.00
_cell.angle_beta   90.00
_cell.angle_gamma   90.00
#
_symmetry.space_group_name_H-M   'P 1'
#
loop_
_entity.id
_entity.type
_entity.pdbx_description
1 polymer ?
#
loop_
_entity_poly.entity_id
_entity_poly.type
_entity_poly.pdbx_seq_one_letter_code
_entity_poly.pdbx_strand_id
1 'polypeptide(L)'
;MKKLISLLAAMGMVSLTGAVASTVVACKNEKTDLSKLSVKELGKISGSGTLPTIDEIVKAINEKNLNYWLSSTDIVFEGTPTTSKATLKAKTDSTSFSGNVEVTYTYSVREKTDLSALKYKNMPAGYMVDGVYDRTNAEWLGQDKDPDEETVPQLDYKINAESVLFSLNGMNGTSLTTNDVDITVDNMGNQGLGALATIKAKENSNAKGSATLSLNKDVSFSGLLSNKDIDNIYINKEAKDTLTDDTISKNKFAFAALIMEAIGAKNPALEAFATVMVSAGASIAFNCDITMNNFNVKSVPVLNGIFAQESNVGFTIKFAEDTRAYVKKGKNSFVLPKTTDVSDKNNYIGVKKAIYEKLEADLKAKVDINEFTKFTRVSFKDNKYTVVILPGSNKLYSHDQMVPLIASKFILSDGELTISATIEK
;
A
#
# COMPACT_ATOMS: atom_id res chain seq x y z
N MET A 1 -48.47 -21.39 9.10
CA MET A 1 -47.68 -20.52 10.00
C MET A 1 -47.54 -19.15 9.36
N LYS A 2 -47.96 -18.10 10.11
CA LYS A 2 -47.47 -16.70 10.14
C LYS A 2 -47.00 -16.10 8.79
N LYS A 3 -47.81 -15.27 8.11
CA LYS A 3 -47.93 -13.79 8.25
C LYS A 3 -46.59 -13.04 8.14
N LEU A 4 -46.58 -11.99 7.29
CA LEU A 4 -45.53 -11.02 6.94
C LEU A 4 -44.61 -11.36 5.75
N ILE A 5 -45.06 -11.08 4.52
CA ILE A 5 -44.29 -10.34 3.48
C ILE A 5 -45.32 -9.68 2.54
N SER A 6 -45.89 -8.55 2.95
CA SER A 6 -46.73 -7.73 2.08
C SER A 6 -46.73 -6.28 2.58
N LEU A 7 -45.56 -5.64 2.57
CA LEU A 7 -45.46 -4.20 2.78
C LEU A 7 -44.11 -3.67 2.28
N LEU A 8 -43.93 -3.57 0.96
CA LEU A 8 -42.89 -2.73 0.32
C LEU A 8 -43.16 -2.65 -1.19
N ALA A 9 -44.29 -2.03 -1.56
CA ALA A 9 -44.58 -1.64 -2.93
C ALA A 9 -45.60 -0.48 -2.93
N ALA A 10 -45.23 0.67 -2.37
CA ALA A 10 -45.95 1.93 -2.58
C ALA A 10 -45.22 3.12 -1.91
N MET A 11 -44.12 3.60 -2.49
CA MET A 11 -43.67 5.00 -2.46
C MET A 11 -42.79 5.15 -3.71
N GLY A 12 -43.23 5.75 -4.81
CA GLY A 12 -43.73 7.12 -4.87
C GLY A 12 -42.66 7.95 -5.57
N MET A 13 -42.50 7.76 -6.89
CA MET A 13 -41.77 8.70 -7.74
C MET A 13 -42.53 10.02 -7.73
N VAL A 14 -42.00 11.01 -7.00
CA VAL A 14 -42.35 12.41 -7.18
C VAL A 14 -41.08 13.14 -7.57
N SER A 15 -40.98 13.44 -8.86
CA SER A 15 -40.08 14.43 -9.43
C SER A 15 -40.50 15.81 -8.94
N LEU A 16 -39.80 16.35 -7.94
CA LEU A 16 -39.88 17.76 -7.54
C LEU A 16 -38.60 18.46 -7.99
N THR A 17 -38.67 19.10 -9.17
CA THR A 17 -37.81 20.23 -9.51
C THR A 17 -38.21 21.40 -8.62
N GLY A 18 -37.59 21.51 -7.45
CA GLY A 18 -37.72 22.64 -6.55
C GLY A 18 -36.32 23.11 -6.19
N ALA A 19 -36.02 24.39 -6.46
CA ALA A 19 -34.80 25.04 -6.01
C ALA A 19 -34.66 24.87 -4.50
N VAL A 20 -33.80 23.96 -4.07
CA VAL A 20 -33.36 23.88 -2.68
C VAL A 20 -32.46 25.08 -2.47
N ALA A 21 -33.04 26.15 -1.94
CA ALA A 21 -32.30 27.10 -1.13
C ALA A 21 -31.55 26.26 -0.09
N SER A 22 -30.22 26.22 -0.21
CA SER A 22 -29.32 25.67 0.78
C SER A 22 -29.44 26.52 2.03
N THR A 23 -30.47 26.24 2.84
CA THR A 23 -30.46 26.63 4.24
C THR A 23 -29.27 25.91 4.84
N VAL A 24 -28.16 26.65 4.98
CA VAL A 24 -27.02 26.26 5.79
C VAL A 24 -27.60 26.00 7.18
N VAL A 25 -27.89 24.75 7.49
CA VAL A 25 -28.18 24.35 8.86
C VAL A 25 -26.89 24.66 9.59
N ALA A 26 -26.88 25.78 10.30
CA ALA A 26 -25.85 26.08 11.27
C ALA A 26 -26.00 25.03 12.38
N CYS A 27 -25.42 23.85 12.16
CA CYS A 27 -25.14 22.93 13.24
C CYS A 27 -24.34 23.75 14.25
N LYS A 28 -24.93 24.01 15.42
CA LYS A 28 -24.10 24.33 16.57
C LYS A 28 -23.15 23.15 16.69
N ASN A 29 -21.87 23.37 16.39
CA ASN A 29 -20.81 22.41 16.68
C ASN A 29 -20.71 22.35 18.20
N GLU A 30 -21.62 21.60 18.83
CA GLU A 30 -21.56 21.32 20.25
C GLU A 30 -20.29 20.49 20.47
N LYS A 31 -19.41 21.00 21.33
CA LYS A 31 -18.18 20.29 21.68
C LYS A 31 -18.54 18.93 22.29
N THR A 32 -17.80 17.90 21.90
CA THR A 32 -17.92 16.58 22.50
C THR A 32 -17.34 16.62 23.90
N ASP A 33 -18.16 16.35 24.91
CA ASP A 33 -17.68 16.26 26.29
C ASP A 33 -16.91 14.96 26.50
N LEU A 34 -15.63 15.08 26.90
CA LEU A 34 -14.74 13.95 27.19
C LEU A 34 -15.32 12.99 28.24
N SER A 35 -16.14 13.49 29.16
CA SER A 35 -16.76 12.66 30.20
C SER A 35 -17.68 11.56 29.63
N LYS A 36 -18.19 11.77 28.40
CA LYS A 36 -19.05 10.86 27.63
C LYS A 36 -18.29 9.77 26.86
N LEU A 37 -16.97 9.69 27.01
CA LEU A 37 -16.17 8.62 26.41
C LEU A 37 -16.72 7.25 26.83
N SER A 38 -17.09 6.44 25.85
CA SER A 38 -17.82 5.18 26.09
C SER A 38 -16.93 4.09 26.69
N VAL A 39 -15.69 3.96 26.21
CA VAL A 39 -14.70 3.00 26.72
C VAL A 39 -13.53 3.77 27.33
N LYS A 40 -13.41 3.72 28.67
CA LYS A 40 -12.34 4.36 29.46
C LYS A 40 -11.21 3.41 29.85
N GLU A 41 -11.47 2.10 29.82
CA GLU A 41 -10.47 1.05 30.01
C GLU A 41 -9.81 0.72 28.67
N LEU A 42 -8.61 1.25 28.45
CA LEU A 42 -7.91 1.16 27.18
C LEU A 42 -7.16 -0.17 27.01
N GLY A 43 -6.98 -0.92 28.11
CA GLY A 43 -6.25 -2.18 28.11
C GLY A 43 -4.74 -1.98 28.09
N LYS A 44 -4.02 -2.80 27.33
CA LYS A 44 -2.55 -2.75 27.28
C LYS A 44 -2.08 -1.67 26.31
N ILE A 45 -1.20 -0.80 26.79
CA ILE A 45 -0.54 0.25 26.00
C ILE A 45 0.97 0.07 26.15
N SER A 46 1.73 0.35 25.08
CA SER A 46 3.18 0.35 25.16
C SER A 46 3.80 1.52 24.41
N GLY A 47 4.88 2.04 24.99
CA GLY A 47 5.56 3.24 24.50
C GLY A 47 7.05 3.22 24.74
N SER A 48 7.76 4.22 24.23
CA SER A 48 9.22 4.30 24.32
C SER A 48 9.71 4.81 25.68
N GLY A 49 8.87 5.55 26.41
CA GLY A 49 9.18 6.12 27.73
C GLY A 49 8.81 5.22 28.91
N THR A 50 9.18 5.62 30.12
CA THR A 50 8.74 4.98 31.37
C THR A 50 7.28 5.29 31.73
N LEU A 51 6.71 6.32 31.11
CA LEU A 51 5.30 6.73 31.21
C LEU A 51 4.74 6.95 29.79
N PRO A 52 3.42 6.79 29.60
CA PRO A 52 2.80 7.00 28.30
C PRO A 52 2.78 8.47 27.90
N THR A 53 2.94 8.72 26.60
CA THR A 53 2.75 10.04 25.99
C THR A 53 1.27 10.30 25.68
N ILE A 54 0.92 11.56 25.43
CA ILE A 54 -0.46 11.92 25.08
C ILE A 54 -0.90 11.27 23.76
N ASP A 55 0.01 11.15 22.79
CA ASP A 55 -0.26 10.52 21.49
C ASP A 55 -0.55 9.02 21.64
N GLU A 56 0.16 8.33 22.53
CA GLU A 56 -0.07 6.91 22.83
C GLU A 56 -1.45 6.69 23.47
N ILE A 57 -1.86 7.56 24.39
CA ILE A 57 -3.19 7.50 25.01
C ILE A 57 -4.29 7.84 24.00
N VAL A 58 -4.12 8.88 23.18
CA VAL A 58 -5.08 9.28 22.14
C VAL A 58 -5.28 8.15 21.11
N LYS A 59 -4.19 7.53 20.67
CA LYS A 59 -4.23 6.38 19.76
C LYS A 59 -5.07 5.25 20.38
N ALA A 60 -4.78 4.86 21.61
CA ALA A 60 -5.51 3.80 22.30
C ALA A 60 -7.00 4.14 22.50
N ILE A 61 -7.34 5.41 22.77
CA ILE A 61 -8.73 5.89 22.85
C ILE A 61 -9.45 5.69 21.52
N ASN A 62 -8.87 6.16 20.42
CA ASN A 62 -9.50 6.10 19.10
C ASN A 62 -9.63 4.66 18.57
N GLU A 63 -8.70 3.77 18.93
CA GLU A 63 -8.80 2.33 18.63
C GLU A 63 -9.98 1.66 19.38
N LYS A 64 -10.25 2.08 20.62
CA LYS A 64 -11.34 1.53 21.45
C LYS A 64 -12.69 2.21 21.21
N ASN A 65 -12.68 3.44 20.70
CA ASN A 65 -13.85 4.27 20.51
C ASN A 65 -13.91 4.73 19.04
N LEU A 66 -14.50 3.90 18.19
CA LEU A 66 -14.64 4.19 16.76
C LEU A 66 -15.33 5.53 16.54
N ASN A 67 -14.83 6.31 15.58
CA ASN A 67 -15.34 7.63 15.21
C ASN A 67 -15.26 8.69 16.33
N TYR A 68 -14.44 8.48 17.36
CA TYR A 68 -14.22 9.51 18.37
C TYR A 68 -13.32 10.65 17.87
N TRP A 69 -12.37 10.34 16.96
CA TRP A 69 -11.50 11.30 16.26
C TRP A 69 -10.77 12.29 17.17
N LEU A 70 -10.38 11.86 18.36
CA LEU A 70 -9.61 12.69 19.29
C LEU A 70 -8.22 12.95 18.73
N SER A 71 -7.73 14.19 18.81
CA SER A 71 -6.36 14.56 18.48
C SER A 71 -5.59 14.97 19.74
N SER A 72 -4.29 14.72 19.80
CA SER A 72 -3.43 15.24 20.87
C SER A 72 -3.35 16.77 20.88
N THR A 73 -3.73 17.42 19.78
CA THR A 73 -3.88 18.88 19.75
C THR A 73 -5.06 19.37 20.59
N ASP A 74 -6.09 18.55 20.83
CA ASP A 74 -7.31 18.93 21.54
C ASP A 74 -7.22 18.83 23.06
N ILE A 75 -6.22 18.12 23.58
CA ILE A 75 -6.17 17.74 25.00
C ILE A 75 -4.78 17.94 25.62
N VAL A 76 -4.75 17.96 26.94
CA VAL A 76 -3.54 17.91 27.77
C VAL A 76 -3.75 16.91 28.91
N PHE A 77 -2.66 16.43 29.50
CA PHE A 77 -2.75 15.73 30.78
C PHE A 77 -3.14 16.70 31.90
N GLU A 78 -4.11 16.32 32.71
CA GLU A 78 -4.40 16.95 33.99
C GLU A 78 -3.64 16.19 35.09
N GLY A 79 -2.41 16.65 35.37
CA GLY A 79 -1.46 15.98 36.26
C GLY A 79 -0.45 15.08 35.52
N THR A 80 0.30 14.28 36.27
CA THR A 80 1.29 13.34 35.70
C THR A 80 0.61 11.99 35.44
N PRO A 81 0.67 11.45 34.21
CA PRO A 81 0.14 10.11 33.94
C PRO A 81 0.94 9.06 34.73
N THR A 82 0.30 7.95 35.07
CA THR A 82 0.96 6.78 35.67
C THR A 82 1.04 5.65 34.65
N THR A 83 1.59 4.51 35.06
CA THR A 83 1.57 3.27 34.28
C THR A 83 0.19 2.59 34.25
N SER A 84 -0.78 3.08 35.03
CA SER A 84 -2.12 2.49 35.14
C SER A 84 -3.28 3.43 34.81
N LYS A 85 -3.05 4.75 34.78
CA LYS A 85 -4.11 5.73 34.49
C LYS A 85 -3.56 7.10 34.07
N ALA A 86 -4.39 7.84 33.36
CA ALA A 86 -4.18 9.25 33.05
C ALA A 86 -5.50 10.03 33.13
N THR A 87 -5.44 11.28 33.54
CA THR A 87 -6.58 12.21 33.41
C THR A 87 -6.32 13.13 32.24
N LEU A 88 -7.25 13.19 31.30
CA LEU A 88 -7.20 14.02 30.11
C LEU A 88 -8.16 15.19 30.27
N LYS A 89 -7.71 16.38 29.88
CA LYS A 89 -8.51 17.59 29.89
C LYS A 89 -8.51 18.23 28.51
N ALA A 90 -9.69 18.60 28.03
CA ALA A 90 -9.81 19.36 26.79
C ALA A 90 -9.12 20.73 26.97
N LYS A 91 -8.28 21.11 26.01
CA LYS A 91 -7.68 22.45 26.00
C LYS A 91 -8.77 23.50 25.85
N THR A 92 -8.52 24.68 26.41
CA THR A 92 -9.47 25.80 26.35
C THR A 92 -9.79 26.25 24.92
N ASP A 93 -8.83 26.10 24.01
CA ASP A 93 -8.91 26.43 22.59
C ASP A 93 -9.37 25.26 21.69
N SER A 94 -9.59 24.06 22.23
CA SER A 94 -10.15 22.96 21.43
C SER A 94 -11.54 23.35 20.91
N THR A 95 -11.72 23.27 19.60
CA THR A 95 -13.01 23.53 18.94
C THR A 95 -13.93 22.31 18.98
N SER A 96 -13.39 21.14 19.28
CA SER A 96 -14.05 19.86 19.11
C SER A 96 -14.43 19.19 20.44
N PHE A 97 -13.68 19.46 21.52
CA PHE A 97 -13.86 18.77 22.80
C PHE A 97 -13.95 19.73 24.00
N SER A 98 -14.64 19.28 25.05
CA SER A 98 -14.73 19.95 26.35
C SER A 98 -14.66 18.96 27.50
N GLY A 99 -14.50 19.44 28.73
CA GLY A 99 -14.54 18.59 29.93
C GLY A 99 -13.22 17.85 30.22
N ASN A 100 -13.31 16.83 31.06
CA ASN A 100 -12.20 15.96 31.43
C ASN A 100 -12.66 14.50 31.52
N VAL A 101 -11.70 13.58 31.46
CA VAL A 101 -11.94 12.15 31.61
C VAL A 101 -10.72 11.46 32.20
N GLU A 102 -10.92 10.59 33.20
CA GLU A 102 -9.91 9.63 33.62
C GLU A 102 -10.03 8.36 32.77
N VAL A 103 -8.91 7.89 32.25
CA VAL A 103 -8.78 6.63 31.53
C VAL A 103 -7.80 5.71 32.25
N THR A 104 -8.05 4.40 32.15
CA THR A 104 -7.27 3.35 32.80
C THR A 104 -6.65 2.43 31.76
N TYR A 105 -5.48 1.87 32.08
CA TYR A 105 -4.70 1.01 31.18
C TYR A 105 -3.65 0.21 31.94
N THR A 106 -2.91 -0.65 31.24
CA THR A 106 -1.66 -1.25 31.70
C THR A 106 -0.55 -0.84 30.75
N TYR A 107 0.37 0.00 31.21
CA TYR A 107 1.49 0.49 30.41
C TYR A 107 2.75 -0.36 30.60
N SER A 108 3.38 -0.72 29.49
CA SER A 108 4.69 -1.37 29.47
C SER A 108 5.65 -0.63 28.54
N VAL A 109 6.93 -0.54 28.91
CA VAL A 109 7.96 -0.03 27.98
C VAL A 109 8.06 -0.99 26.80
N ARG A 110 7.97 -0.45 25.57
CA ARG A 110 8.16 -1.22 24.34
C ARG A 110 9.63 -1.62 24.23
N GLU A 111 9.86 -2.88 23.90
CA GLU A 111 11.22 -3.32 23.57
C GLU A 111 11.73 -2.58 22.32
N LYS A 112 12.89 -1.95 22.45
CA LYS A 112 13.51 -1.24 21.32
C LYS A 112 14.02 -2.23 20.29
N THR A 113 13.80 -1.94 19.01
CA THR A 113 14.40 -2.70 17.91
C THR A 113 15.92 -2.55 17.97
N ASP A 114 16.62 -3.66 18.20
CA ASP A 114 18.08 -3.71 18.15
C ASP A 114 18.54 -3.82 16.69
N LEU A 115 19.07 -2.72 16.15
CA LEU A 115 19.52 -2.67 14.76
C LEU A 115 20.68 -3.64 14.49
N SER A 116 21.49 -3.95 15.50
CA SER A 116 22.61 -4.88 15.33
C SER A 116 22.14 -6.34 15.17
N ALA A 117 20.96 -6.66 15.71
CA ALA A 117 20.35 -7.99 15.73
C ALA A 117 19.29 -8.20 14.62
N LEU A 118 19.23 -7.32 13.61
CA LEU A 118 18.34 -7.51 12.46
C LEU A 118 18.57 -8.87 11.80
N LYS A 119 17.48 -9.61 11.58
CA LYS A 119 17.51 -10.93 10.94
C LYS A 119 17.96 -10.82 9.49
N TYR A 120 17.45 -9.83 8.78
CA TYR A 120 17.83 -9.53 7.41
C TYR A 120 18.61 -8.22 7.38
N LYS A 121 19.76 -8.24 6.71
CA LYS A 121 20.61 -7.06 6.46
C LYS A 121 20.85 -6.80 4.96
N ASN A 122 20.41 -7.73 4.11
CA ASN A 122 20.42 -7.61 2.66
C ASN A 122 19.02 -7.19 2.21
N MET A 123 18.87 -5.96 1.73
CA MET A 123 17.57 -5.32 1.48
C MET A 123 17.40 -4.93 0.02
N PRO A 124 16.19 -4.96 -0.54
CA PRO A 124 15.89 -4.21 -1.74
C PRO A 124 15.86 -2.72 -1.40
N ALA A 125 16.36 -1.86 -2.28
CA ALA A 125 16.30 -0.42 -2.09
C ALA A 125 16.37 0.27 -3.45
N GLY A 126 15.62 1.36 -3.60
CA GLY A 126 15.54 2.12 -4.84
C GLY A 126 15.15 3.56 -4.54
N TYR A 127 14.50 4.23 -5.46
CA TYR A 127 13.98 5.56 -5.20
C TYR A 127 12.50 5.47 -4.85
N MET A 128 12.12 5.92 -3.66
CA MET A 128 10.74 5.92 -3.19
C MET A 128 10.31 7.35 -2.85
N VAL A 129 9.10 7.73 -3.21
CA VAL A 129 8.49 9.00 -2.77
C VAL A 129 7.07 8.72 -2.33
N ASP A 130 6.74 9.11 -1.09
CA ASP A 130 5.41 8.93 -0.49
C ASP A 130 4.93 7.46 -0.53
N GLY A 131 5.84 6.54 -0.22
CA GLY A 131 5.57 5.10 -0.19
C GLY A 131 5.50 4.42 -1.57
N VAL A 132 5.80 5.14 -2.66
CA VAL A 132 5.75 4.59 -4.03
C VAL A 132 7.14 4.56 -4.65
N TYR A 133 7.56 3.37 -5.12
CA TYR A 133 8.81 3.23 -5.86
C TYR A 133 8.72 3.86 -7.26
N ASP A 134 9.80 4.52 -7.66
CA ASP A 134 10.05 4.92 -9.04
C ASP A 134 10.43 3.68 -9.86
N ARG A 135 9.50 3.21 -10.69
CA ARG A 135 9.71 2.03 -11.53
C ARG A 135 10.72 2.28 -12.65
N THR A 136 10.87 3.51 -13.13
CA THR A 136 11.88 3.84 -14.15
C THR A 136 13.28 3.76 -13.55
N ASN A 137 13.44 4.05 -12.26
CA ASN A 137 14.71 3.80 -11.56
C ASN A 137 15.14 2.33 -11.62
N ALA A 138 14.19 1.37 -11.58
CA ALA A 138 14.48 -0.06 -11.62
C ALA A 138 15.11 -0.55 -12.94
N GLU A 139 14.97 0.20 -14.03
CA GLU A 139 15.57 -0.12 -15.33
C GLU A 139 17.10 -0.04 -15.30
N TRP A 140 17.65 0.78 -14.39
CA TRP A 140 19.10 1.05 -14.30
C TRP A 140 19.83 0.12 -13.33
N LEU A 141 19.11 -0.74 -12.59
CA LEU A 141 19.73 -1.57 -11.55
C LEU A 141 20.79 -2.51 -12.14
N GLY A 142 22.04 -2.35 -11.71
CA GLY A 142 23.15 -3.21 -12.12
C GLY A 142 23.48 -3.18 -13.61
N GLN A 143 22.97 -2.19 -14.36
CA GLN A 143 23.38 -1.96 -15.75
C GLN A 143 24.79 -1.38 -15.76
N ASP A 144 25.69 -1.97 -16.54
CA ASP A 144 26.98 -1.33 -16.77
C ASP A 144 26.75 -0.07 -17.61
N LYS A 145 27.43 1.03 -17.26
CA LYS A 145 27.44 2.22 -18.12
C LYS A 145 28.12 1.84 -19.42
N ASP A 146 27.36 1.74 -20.51
CA ASP A 146 27.96 1.66 -21.85
C ASP A 146 28.74 2.96 -22.08
N PRO A 147 30.08 2.92 -22.17
CA PRO A 147 30.90 4.11 -22.31
C PRO A 147 30.76 4.76 -23.70
N ASP A 148 30.25 4.03 -24.69
CA ASP A 148 30.20 4.46 -26.09
C ASP A 148 28.83 5.05 -26.48
N GLU A 149 27.82 4.91 -25.60
CA GLU A 149 26.46 5.39 -25.87
C GLU A 149 26.27 6.86 -25.44
N GLU A 150 26.98 7.79 -26.12
CA GLU A 150 26.91 9.25 -25.87
C GLU A 150 25.51 9.87 -26.06
N THR A 151 24.55 9.13 -26.64
CA THR A 151 23.28 9.69 -27.11
C THR A 151 22.08 9.47 -26.19
N VAL A 152 22.20 8.59 -25.19
CA VAL A 152 21.15 8.39 -24.18
C VAL A 152 21.67 8.90 -22.84
N PRO A 153 21.02 9.89 -22.19
CA PRO A 153 21.39 10.28 -20.84
C PRO A 153 21.19 9.07 -19.92
N GLN A 154 22.25 8.33 -19.62
CA GLN A 154 22.21 7.25 -18.64
C GLN A 154 21.91 7.89 -17.29
N LEU A 155 20.73 7.57 -16.75
CA LEU A 155 20.36 7.99 -15.41
C LEU A 155 21.00 7.03 -14.41
N ASP A 156 21.67 7.59 -13.40
CA ASP A 156 22.18 6.78 -12.30
C ASP A 156 21.02 6.18 -11.48
N TYR A 157 21.13 4.90 -11.13
CA TYR A 157 20.25 4.27 -10.16
C TYR A 157 20.30 5.04 -8.84
N LYS A 158 19.14 5.41 -8.30
CA LYS A 158 19.02 6.17 -7.06
C LYS A 158 18.52 5.30 -5.92
N ILE A 159 19.03 5.57 -4.72
CA ILE A 159 18.56 4.99 -3.47
C ILE A 159 18.31 6.13 -2.48
N ASN A 160 17.20 6.09 -1.74
CA ASN A 160 16.95 7.02 -0.64
C ASN A 160 16.56 6.32 0.67
N ALA A 161 16.64 7.09 1.77
CA ALA A 161 16.35 6.60 3.12
C ALA A 161 14.95 6.02 3.27
N GLU A 162 13.95 6.58 2.59
CA GLU A 162 12.57 6.10 2.62
C GLU A 162 12.47 4.66 2.11
N SER A 163 13.08 4.36 0.96
CA SER A 163 13.09 3.00 0.40
C SER A 163 13.80 1.98 1.30
N VAL A 164 14.91 2.38 1.93
CA VAL A 164 15.68 1.50 2.83
C VAL A 164 14.88 1.20 4.09
N LEU A 165 14.25 2.22 4.67
CA LEU A 165 13.41 2.07 5.85
C LEU A 165 12.18 1.19 5.56
N PHE A 166 11.53 1.41 4.40
CA PHE A 166 10.39 0.61 3.96
C PHE A 166 10.74 -0.88 3.91
N SER A 167 11.84 -1.23 3.23
CA SER A 167 12.31 -2.61 3.12
C SER A 167 12.73 -3.22 4.44
N LEU A 168 13.45 -2.45 5.28
CA LEU A 168 13.86 -2.90 6.61
C LEU A 168 12.66 -3.26 7.48
N ASN A 169 11.62 -2.41 7.47
CA ASN A 169 10.38 -2.65 8.19
C ASN A 169 9.68 -3.91 7.67
N GLY A 170 9.51 -4.04 6.35
CA GLY A 170 8.83 -5.17 5.72
C GLY A 170 9.52 -6.51 5.96
N MET A 171 10.85 -6.56 5.83
CA MET A 171 11.63 -7.80 5.96
C MET A 171 11.85 -8.22 7.41
N ASN A 172 12.04 -7.26 8.34
CA ASN A 172 12.29 -7.57 9.74
C ASN A 172 11.03 -7.48 10.63
N GLY A 173 9.86 -7.19 10.06
CA GLY A 173 8.61 -7.06 10.83
C GLY A 173 8.65 -5.92 11.86
N THR A 174 9.35 -4.83 11.53
CA THR A 174 9.48 -3.67 12.41
C THR A 174 8.53 -2.55 11.97
N SER A 175 8.41 -1.50 12.78
CA SER A 175 7.56 -0.34 12.47
C SER A 175 8.28 0.96 12.78
N LEU A 176 9.56 1.00 12.40
CA LEU A 176 10.41 2.18 12.59
C LEU A 176 10.01 3.28 11.61
N THR A 177 10.14 4.52 12.06
CA THR A 177 9.90 5.73 11.28
C THR A 177 11.19 6.51 11.09
N THR A 178 11.16 7.56 10.27
CA THR A 178 12.30 8.49 10.13
C THR A 178 12.62 9.25 11.41
N ASN A 179 11.71 9.26 12.41
CA ASN A 179 11.99 9.80 13.74
C ASN A 179 12.78 8.81 14.61
N ASP A 180 12.83 7.53 14.23
CA ASP A 180 13.51 6.51 15.02
C ASP A 180 14.97 6.31 14.62
N VAL A 181 15.30 6.60 13.36
CA VAL A 181 16.59 6.25 12.78
C VAL A 181 17.11 7.34 11.84
N ASP A 182 18.43 7.42 11.74
CA ASP A 182 19.14 8.08 10.65
C ASP A 182 19.64 7.01 9.68
N ILE A 183 19.45 7.25 8.37
CA ILE A 183 19.89 6.34 7.30
C ILE A 183 20.73 7.13 6.32
N THR A 184 21.95 6.64 6.08
CA THR A 184 22.89 7.20 5.11
C THR A 184 23.24 6.13 4.10
N VAL A 185 23.14 6.42 2.80
CA VAL A 185 23.66 5.54 1.74
C VAL A 185 25.13 5.89 1.55
N ASP A 186 26.02 5.01 2.00
CA ASP A 186 27.46 5.26 2.08
C ASP A 186 28.16 5.03 0.73
N ASN A 187 27.65 4.08 -0.06
CA ASN A 187 28.16 3.74 -1.39
C ASN A 187 27.03 3.20 -2.28
N MET A 188 27.04 3.54 -3.56
CA MET A 188 26.04 3.11 -4.54
C MET A 188 26.34 1.77 -5.22
N GLY A 189 27.50 1.15 -4.98
CA GLY A 189 27.85 -0.13 -5.63
C GLY A 189 27.90 0.00 -7.16
N ASN A 190 27.58 -1.08 -7.89
CA ASN A 190 27.44 -1.01 -9.36
C ASN A 190 25.99 -0.66 -9.71
N GLN A 191 25.69 0.61 -9.97
CA GLN A 191 24.32 1.10 -10.25
C GLN A 191 23.28 0.56 -9.24
N GLY A 192 23.54 0.74 -7.96
CA GLY A 192 22.68 0.28 -6.86
C GLY A 192 22.91 -1.18 -6.44
N LEU A 193 23.54 -2.02 -7.27
CA LEU A 193 23.83 -3.41 -6.94
C LEU A 193 24.98 -3.50 -5.94
N GLY A 194 24.70 -4.02 -4.75
CA GLY A 194 25.68 -4.09 -3.66
C GLY A 194 25.98 -2.75 -3.01
N ALA A 195 25.07 -1.78 -3.12
CA ALA A 195 25.15 -0.52 -2.38
C ALA A 195 25.20 -0.79 -0.86
N LEU A 196 25.81 0.12 -0.11
CA LEU A 196 25.91 0.03 1.34
C LEU A 196 25.19 1.20 1.99
N ALA A 197 24.46 0.92 3.05
CA ALA A 197 23.85 1.96 3.88
C ALA A 197 24.08 1.71 5.36
N THR A 198 24.31 2.78 6.11
CA THR A 198 24.40 2.76 7.55
C THR A 198 23.08 3.26 8.13
N ILE A 199 22.50 2.46 9.04
CA ILE A 199 21.35 2.83 9.85
C ILE A 199 21.77 2.98 11.31
N LYS A 200 21.39 4.10 11.93
CA LYS A 200 21.70 4.41 13.32
C LYS A 200 20.43 4.81 14.06
N ALA A 201 20.24 4.28 15.27
CA ALA A 201 19.13 4.68 16.12
C ALA A 201 19.33 6.12 16.60
N LYS A 202 18.25 6.90 16.53
CA LYS A 202 18.19 8.23 17.14
C LYS A 202 18.06 8.13 18.65
N GLU A 203 18.50 9.17 19.36
CA GLU A 203 18.27 9.27 20.80
C GLU A 203 16.76 9.25 21.11
N ASN A 204 16.38 8.59 22.21
CA ASN A 204 14.98 8.48 22.66
C ASN A 204 14.00 7.88 21.63
N SER A 205 14.49 7.15 20.64
CA SER A 205 13.68 6.44 19.65
C SER A 205 13.20 5.04 20.09
N ASN A 206 12.38 4.41 19.24
CA ASN A 206 12.01 3.00 19.32
C ASN A 206 13.12 2.03 18.86
N ALA A 207 14.29 2.53 18.47
CA ALA A 207 15.44 1.73 18.05
C ALA A 207 16.64 1.89 18.98
N LYS A 208 17.58 0.96 18.92
CA LYS A 208 18.90 1.07 19.56
C LYS A 208 20.01 0.50 18.67
N GLY A 209 21.23 0.97 18.89
CA GLY A 209 22.42 0.52 18.16
C GLY A 209 22.52 1.08 16.74
N SER A 210 23.26 0.36 15.90
CA SER A 210 23.45 0.67 14.49
C SER A 210 23.74 -0.60 13.69
N ALA A 211 23.56 -0.55 12.37
CA ALA A 211 23.95 -1.61 11.47
C ALA A 211 24.37 -1.06 10.11
N THR A 212 25.21 -1.84 9.42
CA THR A 212 25.44 -1.69 7.98
C THR A 212 24.54 -2.67 7.24
N LEU A 213 23.87 -2.16 6.22
CA LEU A 213 22.97 -2.90 5.34
C LEU A 213 23.63 -3.03 3.97
N SER A 214 23.53 -4.21 3.38
CA SER A 214 23.85 -4.44 1.97
C SER A 214 22.57 -4.29 1.16
N LEU A 215 22.61 -3.55 0.07
CA LEU A 215 21.43 -3.23 -0.72
C LEU A 215 21.50 -3.89 -2.09
N ASN A 216 20.35 -4.40 -2.53
CA ASN A 216 20.11 -5.02 -3.84
C ASN A 216 21.01 -6.22 -4.16
N LYS A 217 21.66 -6.83 -3.17
CA LYS A 217 22.56 -7.97 -3.37
C LYS A 217 22.33 -9.04 -2.32
N ASP A 218 22.32 -10.30 -2.74
CA ASP A 218 22.08 -11.48 -1.92
C ASP A 218 20.83 -11.33 -1.05
N VAL A 219 19.79 -10.71 -1.61
CA VAL A 219 18.52 -10.45 -0.92
C VAL A 219 17.76 -11.76 -0.77
N SER A 220 17.35 -12.09 0.46
CA SER A 220 16.54 -13.28 0.73
C SER A 220 15.15 -13.11 0.12
N PHE A 221 14.83 -13.89 -0.91
CA PHE A 221 13.52 -13.87 -1.56
C PHE A 221 12.42 -14.30 -0.58
N SER A 222 12.68 -15.30 0.27
CA SER A 222 11.77 -15.71 1.33
C SER A 222 11.61 -14.65 2.43
N GLY A 223 12.66 -13.86 2.72
CA GLY A 223 12.62 -12.76 3.69
C GLY A 223 11.88 -11.52 3.19
N LEU A 224 11.95 -11.24 1.89
CA LEU A 224 11.15 -10.21 1.22
C LEU A 224 9.66 -10.47 1.34
N LEU A 225 9.30 -11.74 1.41
CA LEU A 225 7.94 -12.24 1.29
C LEU A 225 7.44 -12.69 2.66
N SER A 226 7.46 -11.75 3.61
CA SER A 226 7.06 -12.00 5.00
C SER A 226 5.60 -12.46 5.10
N ASN A 227 4.75 -12.03 4.15
CA ASN A 227 3.44 -12.62 3.94
C ASN A 227 3.48 -13.71 2.84
N LYS A 228 3.43 -14.97 3.29
CA LYS A 228 3.34 -16.15 2.41
C LYS A 228 1.89 -16.56 2.09
N ASP A 229 0.90 -15.88 2.67
CA ASP A 229 -0.51 -16.04 2.35
C ASP A 229 -0.92 -14.98 1.33
N ILE A 230 -0.95 -15.38 0.06
CA ILE A 230 -1.20 -14.48 -1.06
C ILE A 230 -2.72 -14.43 -1.31
N ASP A 231 -3.46 -13.85 -0.35
CA ASP A 231 -4.92 -13.60 -0.34
C ASP A 231 -5.73 -14.29 -1.48
N ASN A 232 -6.40 -13.51 -2.33
CA ASN A 232 -7.16 -14.00 -3.47
C ASN A 232 -6.39 -13.70 -4.76
N ILE A 233 -6.25 -14.73 -5.59
CA ILE A 233 -5.88 -14.60 -7.01
C ILE A 233 -7.17 -14.56 -7.79
N TYR A 234 -7.50 -13.39 -8.32
CA TYR A 234 -8.73 -13.18 -9.04
C TYR A 234 -8.64 -13.71 -10.47
N ILE A 235 -9.63 -14.51 -10.85
CA ILE A 235 -9.82 -15.04 -12.20
C ILE A 235 -11.28 -14.85 -12.61
N ASN A 236 -11.55 -14.81 -13.91
CA ASN A 236 -12.91 -14.67 -14.40
C ASN A 236 -13.79 -15.87 -13.98
N LYS A 237 -15.10 -15.66 -14.03
CA LYS A 237 -16.09 -16.64 -13.59
C LYS A 237 -15.95 -17.99 -14.29
N GLU A 238 -15.82 -17.99 -15.61
CA GLU A 238 -15.71 -19.22 -16.41
C GLU A 238 -14.50 -20.05 -15.97
N ALA A 239 -13.33 -19.41 -15.84
CA ALA A 239 -12.13 -20.05 -15.35
C ALA A 239 -12.29 -20.59 -13.93
N LYS A 240 -12.97 -19.85 -13.05
CA LYS A 240 -13.21 -20.26 -11.66
C LYS A 240 -14.11 -21.50 -11.56
N ASP A 241 -15.13 -21.58 -12.42
CA ASP A 241 -16.11 -22.66 -12.46
C ASP A 241 -15.49 -23.97 -13.00
N THR A 242 -14.48 -23.88 -13.87
CA THR A 242 -13.77 -25.04 -14.45
C THR A 242 -12.41 -25.34 -13.82
N LEU A 243 -12.00 -24.62 -12.77
CA LEU A 243 -10.64 -24.71 -12.23
C LEU A 243 -10.38 -26.06 -11.56
N THR A 244 -9.31 -26.73 -12.00
CA THR A 244 -8.79 -27.97 -11.43
C THR A 244 -7.26 -27.94 -11.44
N ASP A 245 -6.59 -28.81 -10.69
CA ASP A 245 -5.12 -28.94 -10.74
C ASP A 245 -4.62 -29.31 -12.15
N ASP A 246 -5.39 -30.08 -12.93
CA ASP A 246 -5.08 -30.38 -14.33
C ASP A 246 -5.17 -29.12 -15.22
N THR A 247 -6.19 -28.29 -15.02
CA THR A 247 -6.33 -27.00 -15.71
C THR A 247 -5.17 -26.07 -15.37
N ILE A 248 -4.77 -26.02 -14.09
CA ILE A 248 -3.62 -25.24 -13.63
C ILE A 248 -2.34 -25.76 -14.29
N SER A 249 -2.10 -27.06 -14.28
CA SER A 249 -0.90 -27.68 -14.87
C SER A 249 -0.78 -27.41 -16.37
N LYS A 250 -1.88 -27.55 -17.12
CA LYS A 250 -1.93 -27.26 -18.57
C LYS A 250 -1.68 -25.80 -18.91
N ASN A 251 -1.98 -24.88 -17.97
CA ASN A 251 -1.84 -23.44 -18.15
C ASN A 251 -0.87 -22.83 -17.12
N LYS A 252 0.12 -23.61 -16.69
CA LYS A 252 1.00 -23.30 -15.56
C LYS A 252 1.62 -21.91 -15.65
N PHE A 253 2.08 -21.52 -16.84
CA PHE A 253 2.72 -20.21 -17.04
C PHE A 253 1.76 -19.04 -16.80
N ALA A 254 0.51 -19.14 -17.26
CA ALA A 254 -0.50 -18.11 -17.05
C ALA A 254 -0.87 -17.96 -15.57
N PHE A 255 -1.07 -19.08 -14.87
CA PHE A 255 -1.34 -19.06 -13.43
C PHE A 255 -0.14 -18.60 -12.61
N ALA A 256 1.08 -19.00 -12.97
CA ALA A 256 2.29 -18.50 -12.34
C ALA A 256 2.39 -16.97 -12.46
N ALA A 257 2.07 -16.40 -13.62
CA ALA A 257 2.10 -14.96 -13.80
C ALA A 257 1.06 -14.23 -12.93
N LEU A 258 -0.17 -14.74 -12.85
CA LEU A 258 -1.21 -14.20 -11.96
C LEU A 258 -0.78 -14.27 -10.48
N ILE A 259 -0.16 -15.38 -10.06
CA ILE A 259 0.36 -15.55 -8.70
C ILE A 259 1.51 -14.57 -8.44
N MET A 260 2.46 -14.45 -9.37
CA MET A 260 3.61 -13.55 -9.22
C MET A 260 3.19 -12.08 -9.16
N GLU A 261 2.18 -11.68 -9.92
CA GLU A 261 1.57 -10.34 -9.80
C GLU A 261 0.98 -10.13 -8.40
N ALA A 262 0.23 -11.11 -7.88
CA ALA A 262 -0.35 -11.03 -6.54
C ALA A 262 0.75 -10.99 -5.45
N ILE A 263 1.85 -11.71 -5.64
CA ILE A 263 3.05 -11.62 -4.78
C ILE A 263 3.62 -10.20 -4.81
N GLY A 264 3.83 -9.63 -6.00
CA GLY A 264 4.34 -8.27 -6.17
C GLY A 264 3.47 -7.22 -5.47
N ALA A 265 2.16 -7.30 -5.67
CA ALA A 265 1.19 -6.42 -5.04
C ALA A 265 1.21 -6.46 -3.50
N LYS A 266 1.49 -7.63 -2.91
CA LYS A 266 1.59 -7.81 -1.46
C LYS A 266 2.95 -7.45 -0.89
N ASN A 267 3.97 -7.34 -1.74
CA ASN A 267 5.34 -7.10 -1.35
C ASN A 267 5.93 -5.95 -2.19
N PRO A 268 5.49 -4.69 -1.95
CA PRO A 268 5.87 -3.54 -2.78
C PRO A 268 7.38 -3.28 -2.87
N ALA A 269 8.17 -3.83 -1.94
CA ALA A 269 9.63 -3.75 -1.97
C ALA A 269 10.23 -4.43 -3.22
N LEU A 270 9.50 -5.34 -3.87
CA LEU A 270 9.89 -5.93 -5.16
C LEU A 270 9.89 -4.91 -6.31
N GLU A 271 9.21 -3.78 -6.19
CA GLU A 271 9.21 -2.73 -7.22
C GLU A 271 10.59 -2.10 -7.40
N ALA A 272 11.47 -2.16 -6.38
CA ALA A 272 12.89 -1.80 -6.54
C ALA A 272 13.60 -2.63 -7.64
N PHE A 273 13.02 -3.80 -7.98
CA PHE A 273 13.50 -4.77 -8.96
C PHE A 273 12.56 -4.95 -10.16
N ALA A 274 11.58 -4.06 -10.36
CA ALA A 274 10.46 -4.30 -11.30
C ALA A 274 10.90 -4.81 -12.69
N THR A 275 11.97 -4.25 -13.26
CA THR A 275 12.51 -4.67 -14.57
C THR A 275 13.11 -6.08 -14.52
N VAL A 276 13.96 -6.35 -13.53
CA VAL A 276 14.61 -7.66 -13.32
C VAL A 276 13.58 -8.74 -12.94
N MET A 277 12.49 -8.36 -12.27
CA MET A 277 11.40 -9.25 -11.86
C MET A 277 10.63 -9.83 -13.04
N VAL A 278 10.65 -9.22 -14.23
CA VAL A 278 10.06 -9.82 -15.44
C VAL A 278 10.80 -11.12 -15.79
N SER A 279 12.14 -11.06 -15.85
CA SER A 279 12.99 -12.22 -16.10
C SER A 279 12.90 -13.24 -14.95
N ALA A 280 12.89 -12.75 -13.70
CA ALA A 280 12.71 -13.59 -12.51
C ALA A 280 11.40 -14.38 -12.58
N GLY A 281 10.30 -13.68 -12.87
CA GLY A 281 8.96 -14.24 -12.94
C GLY A 281 8.86 -15.31 -14.02
N ALA A 282 9.47 -15.10 -15.19
CA ALA A 282 9.56 -16.12 -16.23
C ALA A 282 10.34 -17.36 -15.74
N SER A 283 11.53 -17.19 -15.14
CA SER A 283 12.31 -18.31 -14.60
C SER A 283 11.56 -19.07 -13.49
N ILE A 284 10.86 -18.36 -12.61
CA ILE A 284 10.05 -18.93 -11.55
C ILE A 284 8.85 -19.71 -12.14
N ALA A 285 8.18 -19.17 -13.17
CA ALA A 285 7.07 -19.84 -13.83
C ALA A 285 7.48 -21.21 -14.42
N PHE A 286 8.70 -21.33 -14.94
CA PHE A 286 9.24 -22.63 -15.35
C PHE A 286 9.59 -23.54 -14.16
N ASN A 287 10.11 -22.98 -13.08
CA ASN A 287 10.66 -23.70 -11.92
C ASN A 287 9.77 -23.68 -10.67
N CYS A 288 8.46 -23.80 -10.84
CA CYS A 288 7.50 -23.90 -9.73
C CYS A 288 6.65 -25.17 -9.76
N ASP A 289 5.97 -25.48 -8.66
CA ASP A 289 4.78 -26.33 -8.63
C ASP A 289 3.57 -25.48 -8.24
N ILE A 290 2.43 -25.75 -8.85
CA ILE A 290 1.19 -25.01 -8.59
C ILE A 290 0.07 -26.03 -8.40
N THR A 291 -0.68 -25.85 -7.32
CA THR A 291 -1.94 -26.54 -7.04
C THR A 291 -3.02 -25.50 -6.75
N MET A 292 -4.26 -25.91 -6.54
CA MET A 292 -5.34 -24.96 -6.17
C MET A 292 -5.03 -24.10 -4.93
N ASN A 293 -4.22 -24.63 -3.99
CA ASN A 293 -3.98 -23.99 -2.70
C ASN A 293 -2.52 -23.66 -2.41
N ASN A 294 -1.58 -24.12 -3.25
CA ASN A 294 -0.15 -23.94 -3.02
C ASN A 294 0.57 -23.51 -4.28
N PHE A 295 1.52 -22.60 -4.10
CA PHE A 295 2.51 -22.22 -5.09
C PHE A 295 3.89 -22.45 -4.47
N ASN A 296 4.73 -23.28 -5.08
CA ASN A 296 6.06 -23.59 -4.57
C ASN A 296 7.13 -23.28 -5.60
N VAL A 297 8.00 -22.31 -5.32
CA VAL A 297 9.15 -21.97 -6.15
C VAL A 297 10.28 -22.96 -5.83
N LYS A 298 10.60 -23.86 -6.75
CA LYS A 298 11.64 -24.89 -6.55
C LYS A 298 13.02 -24.28 -6.40
N SER A 299 13.32 -23.27 -7.21
CA SER A 299 14.58 -22.55 -7.19
C SER A 299 14.34 -21.08 -7.51
N VAL A 300 14.81 -20.20 -6.63
CA VAL A 300 14.81 -18.76 -6.85
C VAL A 300 15.97 -18.41 -7.79
N PRO A 301 15.73 -17.66 -8.88
CA PRO A 301 16.80 -17.24 -9.77
C PRO A 301 17.69 -16.19 -9.08
N VAL A 302 19.01 -16.36 -9.17
CA VAL A 302 19.99 -15.49 -8.49
C VAL A 302 20.09 -14.09 -9.12
N LEU A 303 19.85 -13.99 -10.43
CA LEU A 303 19.80 -12.72 -11.21
C LEU A 303 20.99 -11.79 -10.93
N ASN A 304 22.18 -12.16 -11.41
CA ASN A 304 23.42 -11.39 -11.20
C ASN A 304 23.75 -11.12 -9.70
N GLY A 305 23.29 -11.99 -8.81
CA GLY A 305 23.53 -11.88 -7.38
C GLY A 305 22.55 -10.95 -6.65
N ILE A 306 21.45 -10.53 -7.29
CA ILE A 306 20.39 -9.76 -6.61
C ILE A 306 19.74 -10.61 -5.53
N PHE A 307 19.34 -11.84 -5.86
CA PHE A 307 18.72 -12.75 -4.90
C PHE A 307 19.72 -13.77 -4.39
N ALA A 308 19.63 -14.05 -3.09
CA ALA A 308 20.32 -15.19 -2.50
C ALA A 308 19.79 -16.50 -3.11
N GLN A 309 20.66 -17.50 -3.20
CA GLN A 309 20.25 -18.83 -3.65
C GLN A 309 19.32 -19.46 -2.62
N GLU A 310 18.04 -19.60 -2.99
CA GLU A 310 17.01 -20.23 -2.16
C GLU A 310 16.26 -21.28 -2.99
N SER A 311 15.70 -22.27 -2.29
CA SER A 311 14.90 -23.35 -2.88
C SER A 311 13.67 -23.63 -2.04
N ASN A 312 12.63 -24.18 -2.68
CA ASN A 312 11.37 -24.57 -2.05
C ASN A 312 10.69 -23.44 -1.27
N VAL A 313 10.58 -22.27 -1.89
CA VAL A 313 9.85 -21.14 -1.32
C VAL A 313 8.37 -21.33 -1.61
N GLY A 314 7.65 -21.81 -0.60
CA GLY A 314 6.21 -22.08 -0.67
C GLY A 314 5.33 -20.91 -0.24
N PHE A 315 4.15 -20.82 -0.86
CA PHE A 315 3.09 -19.86 -0.60
C PHE A 315 1.74 -20.57 -0.55
N THR A 316 0.87 -20.08 0.32
CA THR A 316 -0.55 -20.42 0.31
C THR A 316 -1.25 -19.47 -0.64
N ILE A 317 -2.11 -20.03 -1.49
CA ILE A 317 -2.87 -19.26 -2.48
C ILE A 317 -4.34 -19.66 -2.46
N LYS A 318 -5.21 -18.76 -2.93
CA LYS A 318 -6.63 -19.04 -3.14
C LYS A 318 -7.13 -18.39 -4.41
N PHE A 319 -7.74 -19.16 -5.30
CA PHE A 319 -8.40 -18.60 -6.49
C PHE A 319 -9.82 -18.13 -6.17
N ALA A 320 -10.15 -16.90 -6.58
CA ALA A 320 -11.46 -16.29 -6.40
C ALA A 320 -12.03 -15.77 -7.72
N GLU A 321 -13.36 -15.70 -7.81
CA GLU A 321 -14.02 -15.02 -8.93
C GLU A 321 -13.72 -13.51 -8.86
N ASP A 322 -13.34 -12.93 -10.00
CA ASP A 322 -13.10 -11.50 -10.12
C ASP A 322 -14.42 -10.73 -10.18
N THR A 323 -14.79 -10.15 -9.04
CA THR A 323 -16.01 -9.33 -8.88
C THR A 323 -15.70 -7.84 -8.70
N ARG A 324 -14.42 -7.47 -8.87
CA ARG A 324 -13.90 -6.11 -8.70
C ARG A 324 -14.50 -5.18 -9.75
N ALA A 325 -14.56 -3.89 -9.42
CA ALA A 325 -14.94 -2.88 -10.39
C ALA A 325 -13.80 -2.65 -11.39
N TYR A 326 -14.14 -2.36 -12.63
CA TYR A 326 -13.16 -2.09 -13.69
C TYR A 326 -13.64 -0.94 -14.58
N VAL A 327 -12.70 -0.29 -15.25
CA VAL A 327 -13.02 0.65 -16.32
C VAL A 327 -13.38 -0.16 -17.55
N LYS A 328 -14.56 0.04 -18.12
CA LYS A 328 -15.02 -0.71 -19.31
C LYS A 328 -14.26 -0.28 -20.56
N LYS A 329 -14.03 -1.23 -21.46
CA LYS A 329 -13.44 -1.00 -22.78
C LYS A 329 -14.12 0.14 -23.54
N GLY A 330 -13.33 1.10 -24.01
CA GLY A 330 -13.81 2.29 -24.72
C GLY A 330 -14.45 3.38 -23.85
N LYS A 331 -14.45 3.24 -22.51
CA LYS A 331 -14.92 4.25 -21.54
C LYS A 331 -13.77 4.86 -20.71
N ASN A 332 -12.60 4.95 -21.32
CA ASN A 332 -11.34 5.26 -20.66
C ASN A 332 -10.66 6.51 -21.23
N SER A 333 -11.38 7.42 -21.86
CA SER A 333 -10.81 8.66 -22.41
C SER A 333 -11.60 9.88 -21.95
N PHE A 334 -10.91 10.85 -21.35
CA PHE A 334 -11.53 12.02 -20.75
C PHE A 334 -10.87 13.33 -21.21
N VAL A 335 -11.67 14.39 -21.26
CA VAL A 335 -11.20 15.77 -21.34
C VAL A 335 -11.47 16.41 -19.98
N LEU A 336 -10.41 16.91 -19.33
CA LEU A 336 -10.43 17.45 -17.97
C LEU A 336 -10.49 18.99 -18.00
N PRO A 337 -11.14 19.63 -17.01
CA PRO A 337 -11.22 21.08 -16.94
C PRO A 337 -9.84 21.75 -16.96
N LYS A 338 -9.76 22.93 -17.57
CA LYS A 338 -8.53 23.76 -17.57
C LYS A 338 -8.02 24.12 -16.17
N THR A 339 -8.90 24.08 -15.18
CA THR A 339 -8.61 24.33 -13.76
C THR A 339 -8.06 23.12 -13.01
N THR A 340 -7.86 21.98 -13.68
CA THR A 340 -7.31 20.77 -13.06
C THR A 340 -5.87 21.04 -12.60
N ASP A 341 -5.55 20.72 -11.36
CA ASP A 341 -4.17 20.74 -10.86
C ASP A 341 -3.36 19.63 -11.54
N VAL A 342 -2.38 20.04 -12.34
CA VAL A 342 -1.50 19.19 -13.13
C VAL A 342 -0.09 19.08 -12.54
N SER A 343 0.11 19.55 -11.31
CA SER A 343 1.39 19.35 -10.63
C SER A 343 1.70 17.85 -10.50
N ASP A 344 2.97 17.50 -10.69
CA ASP A 344 3.48 16.12 -10.56
C ASP A 344 3.52 15.63 -9.10
N LYS A 345 3.34 16.55 -8.15
CA LYS A 345 3.23 16.27 -6.72
C LYS A 345 2.25 15.15 -6.44
N ASN A 346 2.68 14.22 -5.57
CA ASN A 346 1.90 13.04 -5.17
C ASN A 346 1.37 12.26 -6.38
N ASN A 347 2.18 12.16 -7.45
CA ASN A 347 1.85 11.43 -8.67
C ASN A 347 0.56 11.97 -9.32
N TYR A 348 0.55 13.28 -9.57
CA TYR A 348 -0.54 13.99 -10.25
C TYR A 348 -1.91 13.81 -9.57
N ILE A 349 -1.96 14.01 -8.25
CA ILE A 349 -3.17 13.75 -7.45
C ILE A 349 -4.39 14.54 -7.93
N GLY A 350 -4.19 15.77 -8.44
CA GLY A 350 -5.24 16.59 -9.03
C GLY A 350 -5.86 15.96 -10.28
N VAL A 351 -5.01 15.46 -11.20
CA VAL A 351 -5.43 14.73 -12.41
C VAL A 351 -6.20 13.45 -12.04
N LYS A 352 -5.71 12.67 -11.08
CA LYS A 352 -6.39 11.45 -10.62
C LYS A 352 -7.79 11.73 -10.08
N LYS A 353 -7.93 12.77 -9.24
CA LYS A 353 -9.24 13.19 -8.69
C LYS A 353 -10.19 13.65 -9.79
N ALA A 354 -9.73 14.48 -10.73
CA ALA A 354 -10.55 14.96 -11.84
C ALA A 354 -11.04 13.81 -12.76
N ILE A 355 -10.20 12.79 -12.98
CA ILE A 355 -10.59 11.59 -13.73
C ILE A 355 -11.63 10.78 -12.95
N TYR A 356 -11.39 10.55 -11.66
CA TYR A 356 -12.31 9.79 -10.81
C TYR A 356 -13.73 10.37 -10.83
N GLU A 357 -13.88 11.70 -10.77
CA GLU A 357 -15.20 12.33 -10.84
C GLU A 357 -15.97 12.00 -12.13
N LYS A 358 -15.25 11.80 -13.24
CA LYS A 358 -15.81 11.44 -14.55
C LYS A 358 -16.03 9.93 -14.74
N LEU A 359 -15.58 9.08 -13.81
CA LEU A 359 -15.83 7.64 -13.88
C LEU A 359 -17.31 7.30 -13.64
N GLU A 360 -17.72 6.16 -14.19
CA GLU A 360 -19.07 5.64 -14.13
C GLU A 360 -19.50 5.37 -12.67
N ALA A 361 -20.81 5.51 -12.41
CA ALA A 361 -21.37 5.39 -11.07
C ALA A 361 -21.24 3.97 -10.48
N ASP A 362 -21.26 2.94 -11.32
CA ASP A 362 -21.09 1.53 -10.90
C ASP A 362 -19.68 1.26 -10.35
N LEU A 363 -18.65 1.85 -10.95
CA LEU A 363 -17.28 1.81 -10.43
C LEU A 363 -17.18 2.55 -9.10
N LYS A 364 -17.68 3.79 -9.03
CA LYS A 364 -17.62 4.64 -7.81
C LYS A 364 -18.43 4.06 -6.64
N ALA A 365 -19.43 3.23 -6.91
CA ALA A 365 -20.18 2.52 -5.88
C ALA A 365 -19.33 1.45 -5.14
N LYS A 366 -18.24 0.97 -5.76
CA LYS A 366 -17.36 -0.07 -5.21
C LYS A 366 -15.97 0.44 -4.83
N VAL A 367 -15.45 1.43 -5.56
CA VAL A 367 -14.10 1.97 -5.43
C VAL A 367 -14.22 3.43 -5.05
N ASP A 368 -13.81 3.78 -3.84
CA ASP A 368 -13.75 5.17 -3.41
C ASP A 368 -12.51 5.90 -3.99
N ILE A 369 -12.47 7.23 -3.85
CA ILE A 369 -11.38 8.04 -4.40
C ILE A 369 -10.00 7.69 -3.80
N ASN A 370 -9.95 7.27 -2.54
CA ASN A 370 -8.68 6.94 -1.89
C ASN A 370 -8.13 5.62 -2.44
N GLU A 371 -9.00 4.62 -2.60
CA GLU A 371 -8.66 3.36 -3.26
C GLU A 371 -8.19 3.61 -4.70
N PHE A 372 -8.93 4.42 -5.48
CA PHE A 372 -8.56 4.75 -6.85
C PHE A 372 -7.21 5.47 -6.94
N THR A 373 -7.00 6.49 -6.12
CA THR A 373 -5.76 7.29 -6.15
C THR A 373 -4.53 6.48 -5.72
N LYS A 374 -4.71 5.56 -4.76
CA LYS A 374 -3.69 4.61 -4.32
C LYS A 374 -3.31 3.60 -5.40
N PHE A 375 -4.28 3.02 -6.09
CA PHE A 375 -4.06 1.97 -7.09
C PHE A 375 -4.03 2.51 -8.52
N THR A 376 -3.53 3.73 -8.70
CA THR A 376 -3.30 4.31 -10.02
C THR A 376 -1.98 5.07 -10.07
N ARG A 377 -1.41 5.20 -11.26
CA ARG A 377 -0.23 6.02 -11.53
C ARG A 377 -0.43 6.82 -12.81
N VAL A 378 0.05 8.06 -12.82
CA VAL A 378 -0.06 8.94 -13.98
C VAL A 378 1.29 9.07 -14.65
N SER A 379 1.32 8.92 -15.97
CA SER A 379 2.41 9.38 -16.83
C SER A 379 1.91 10.51 -17.73
N PHE A 380 2.78 11.44 -18.08
CA PHE A 380 2.48 12.54 -18.98
C PHE A 380 3.45 12.51 -20.17
N LYS A 381 2.91 12.42 -21.39
CA LYS A 381 3.68 12.43 -22.64
C LYS A 381 2.83 13.02 -23.75
N ASP A 382 3.43 13.82 -24.63
CA ASP A 382 2.77 14.39 -25.81
C ASP A 382 1.45 15.13 -25.49
N ASN A 383 1.46 15.94 -24.43
CA ASN A 383 0.28 16.66 -23.90
C ASN A 383 -0.89 15.75 -23.49
N LYS A 384 -0.61 14.49 -23.19
CA LYS A 384 -1.60 13.50 -22.78
C LYS A 384 -1.20 12.87 -21.44
N TYR A 385 -2.15 12.81 -20.52
CA TYR A 385 -2.02 12.06 -19.28
C TYR A 385 -2.51 10.64 -19.53
N THR A 386 -1.73 9.66 -19.09
CA THR A 386 -2.12 8.25 -19.07
C THR A 386 -2.13 7.76 -17.63
N VAL A 387 -3.30 7.39 -17.13
CA VAL A 387 -3.46 6.80 -15.81
C VAL A 387 -3.45 5.29 -15.95
N VAL A 388 -2.38 4.66 -15.48
CA VAL A 388 -2.23 3.20 -15.39
C VAL A 388 -2.88 2.73 -14.10
N ILE A 389 -3.81 1.79 -14.18
CA ILE A 389 -4.40 1.14 -13.01
C ILE A 389 -3.42 0.07 -12.51
N LEU A 390 -3.12 0.05 -11.22
CA LEU A 390 -2.12 -0.86 -10.63
C LEU A 390 -2.80 -2.11 -10.06
N PRO A 391 -2.17 -3.29 -10.12
CA PRO A 391 -2.68 -4.48 -9.46
C PRO A 391 -2.62 -4.35 -7.92
N GLY A 392 -3.32 -5.25 -7.22
CA GLY A 392 -3.28 -5.35 -5.75
C GLY A 392 -4.49 -4.83 -4.99
N SER A 393 -5.39 -4.10 -5.66
CA SER A 393 -6.67 -3.73 -5.05
C SER A 393 -7.62 -4.94 -4.98
N ASN A 394 -8.31 -5.04 -3.85
CA ASN A 394 -9.43 -5.98 -3.66
C ASN A 394 -10.77 -5.43 -4.21
N LYS A 395 -10.80 -4.17 -4.66
CA LYS A 395 -12.01 -3.49 -5.14
C LYS A 395 -11.92 -3.07 -6.61
N LEU A 396 -10.70 -2.76 -7.08
CA LEU A 396 -10.40 -2.27 -8.42
C LEU A 396 -9.62 -3.34 -9.20
N TYR A 397 -10.16 -3.74 -10.33
CA TYR A 397 -9.54 -4.66 -11.28
C TYR A 397 -8.36 -3.99 -11.96
N SER A 398 -7.23 -4.69 -11.99
CA SER A 398 -6.12 -4.39 -12.87
C SER A 398 -5.16 -5.56 -12.92
N HIS A 399 -4.27 -5.52 -13.91
CA HIS A 399 -3.12 -6.38 -14.08
C HIS A 399 -1.93 -5.59 -14.65
N ASP A 400 -0.72 -6.14 -14.51
CA ASP A 400 0.46 -5.70 -15.26
C ASP A 400 0.29 -6.01 -16.76
N GLN A 401 0.95 -5.22 -17.60
CA GLN A 401 0.74 -5.24 -19.06
C GLN A 401 0.99 -6.62 -19.72
N MET A 402 1.83 -7.46 -19.11
CA MET A 402 2.14 -8.79 -19.64
C MET A 402 1.05 -9.83 -19.34
N VAL A 403 0.30 -9.67 -18.25
CA VAL A 403 -0.69 -10.67 -17.81
C VAL A 403 -1.83 -10.83 -18.83
N PRO A 404 -2.42 -9.77 -19.40
CA PRO A 404 -3.40 -9.93 -20.47
C PRO A 404 -2.90 -10.69 -21.70
N LEU A 405 -1.60 -10.62 -22.01
CA LEU A 405 -1.03 -11.33 -23.16
C LEU A 405 -0.96 -12.85 -22.90
N ILE A 406 -0.64 -13.25 -21.67
CA ILE A 406 -0.36 -14.65 -21.31
C ILE A 406 -1.52 -15.35 -20.61
N ALA A 407 -2.43 -14.59 -20.00
CA ALA A 407 -3.54 -15.08 -19.18
C ALA A 407 -4.91 -14.52 -19.61
N SER A 408 -5.06 -14.05 -20.86
CA SER A 408 -6.32 -13.50 -21.40
C SER A 408 -7.55 -14.37 -21.14
N LYS A 409 -7.40 -15.70 -21.18
CA LYS A 409 -8.48 -16.67 -20.93
C LYS A 409 -8.97 -16.68 -19.48
N PHE A 410 -8.18 -16.19 -18.54
CA PHE A 410 -8.42 -16.28 -17.10
C PHE A 410 -8.81 -14.95 -16.47
N ILE A 411 -8.83 -13.85 -17.22
CA ILE A 411 -9.11 -12.50 -16.72
C ILE A 411 -10.35 -11.89 -17.37
N LEU A 412 -10.78 -10.73 -16.89
CA LEU A 412 -11.91 -9.98 -17.46
C LEU A 412 -11.48 -9.34 -18.80
N SER A 413 -12.09 -9.76 -19.91
CA SER A 413 -11.70 -9.35 -21.26
C SER A 413 -12.21 -7.96 -21.66
N ASP A 414 -13.16 -7.40 -20.91
CA ASP A 414 -13.77 -6.09 -21.12
C ASP A 414 -13.23 -5.00 -20.19
N GLY A 415 -12.25 -5.35 -19.34
CA GLY A 415 -11.54 -4.41 -18.47
C GLY A 415 -10.41 -3.66 -19.17
N GLU A 416 -10.37 -2.34 -18.96
CA GLU A 416 -9.27 -1.47 -19.35
C GLU A 416 -8.26 -1.31 -18.21
N LEU A 417 -6.98 -1.35 -18.56
CA LEU A 417 -5.87 -1.15 -17.60
C LEU A 417 -5.33 0.28 -17.62
N THR A 418 -5.77 1.09 -18.58
CA THR A 418 -5.31 2.47 -18.75
C THR A 418 -6.47 3.41 -19.03
N ILE A 419 -6.36 4.63 -18.51
CA ILE A 419 -7.25 5.74 -18.76
C ILE A 419 -6.45 6.88 -19.39
N SER A 420 -6.90 7.39 -20.52
CA SER A 420 -6.35 8.54 -21.21
C SER A 420 -7.06 9.83 -20.77
N ALA A 421 -6.30 10.90 -20.58
CA ALA A 421 -6.86 12.22 -20.31
C ALA A 421 -6.08 13.35 -21.00
N THR A 422 -6.80 14.42 -21.35
CA THR A 422 -6.24 15.68 -21.86
C THR A 422 -6.85 16.86 -21.10
N ILE A 423 -6.20 18.02 -21.10
CA ILE A 423 -6.72 19.26 -20.49
C ILE A 423 -7.43 20.10 -21.55
N GLU A 424 -8.58 20.68 -21.22
CA GLU A 424 -9.27 21.69 -22.06
C GLU A 424 -8.31 22.85 -22.40
N LYS A 425 -8.24 23.21 -23.69
CA LYS A 425 -7.36 24.29 -24.18
C LYS A 425 -7.84 25.68 -23.74
#